data_AF-A0A259NGF9-F1
#
_entry.id   AF-A0A259NGF9-F1
#
_cell.length_a   1.000
_cell.length_b   1.000
_cell.length_c   1.000
_cell.angle_alpha   90.00
_cell.angle_beta   90.00
_cell.angle_gamma   90.00
#
_symmetry.space_group_name_H-M   'P 1'
#
loop_
_entity.id
_entity.type
_entity.pdbx_description
1 polymer ?
#
loop_
_entity_poly.entity_id
_entity_poly.type
_entity_poly.pdbx_seq_one_letter_code
_entity_poly.pdbx_strand_id
1 'polypeptide(L)'
;KEQVIKGLLATNEVEVPKALIASEVDVLRQQAMQRFGQNVNPKQLPELPASLFEEQAKDRVKVGLLLGEIIKTNSLKVDEAKVQELIDNVASAYEDPAEVVAYYKGNKELMQSMRNVALEEQAIEVVLAAAKVTEQAAAFDEIMNPKAAN
;
A
#
# COMPACT_ATOMS: atom_id res chain seq x y z
N LYS A 1 -3.03 6.33 -8.41
CA LYS A 1 -2.66 6.01 -7.01
C LYS A 1 -1.35 6.71 -6.59
N GLU A 2 -0.21 6.40 -7.21
CA GLU A 2 1.10 6.94 -6.78
C GLU A 2 1.21 8.47 -6.75
N GLN A 3 0.69 9.15 -7.79
CA GLN A 3 0.68 10.63 -7.83
C GLN A 3 -0.11 11.26 -6.67
N VAL A 4 -1.23 10.63 -6.27
CA VAL A 4 -2.04 11.10 -5.13
C VAL A 4 -1.24 10.98 -3.84
N ILE A 5 -0.60 9.84 -3.61
CA ILE A 5 0.21 9.59 -2.41
C ILE A 5 1.38 10.58 -2.35
N LYS A 6 2.12 10.77 -3.44
CA LYS A 6 3.21 11.76 -3.51
C LYS A 6 2.70 13.18 -3.27
N GLY A 7 1.57 13.54 -3.86
CA GLY A 7 0.94 14.84 -3.65
C GLY A 7 0.52 15.06 -2.19
N LEU A 8 -0.09 14.06 -1.56
CA LEU A 8 -0.46 14.10 -0.15
C LEU A 8 0.76 14.31 0.75
N LEU A 9 1.85 13.58 0.52
CA LEU A 9 3.09 13.71 1.27
C LEU A 9 3.78 15.08 1.08
N ALA A 10 3.77 15.61 -0.15
CA ALA A 10 4.41 16.88 -0.48
C ALA A 10 3.65 18.11 0.02
N THR A 11 2.32 18.01 0.13
CA THR A 11 1.45 19.15 0.51
C THR A 11 1.10 19.17 1.99
N ASN A 12 1.39 18.10 2.74
CA ASN A 12 1.04 17.98 4.15
C ASN A 12 2.28 17.59 4.97
N GLU A 13 2.81 18.54 5.74
CA GLU A 13 3.81 18.24 6.75
C GLU A 13 3.14 17.65 7.99
N VAL A 14 3.32 16.35 8.20
CA VAL A 14 2.85 15.63 9.38
C VAL A 14 4.05 15.16 10.19
N GLU A 15 4.13 15.57 11.45
CA GLU A 15 5.07 14.98 12.39
C GLU A 15 4.61 13.58 12.78
N VAL A 16 5.52 12.61 12.64
CA VAL A 16 5.23 11.22 12.95
C VAL A 16 5.96 10.80 14.22
N PRO A 17 5.26 10.22 15.21
CA PRO A 17 5.89 9.67 16.40
C PRO A 17 6.96 8.64 16.06
N LYS A 18 8.15 8.77 16.67
CA LYS A 18 9.28 7.83 16.46
C LYS A 18 8.90 6.37 16.73
N ALA A 19 8.00 6.12 17.68
CA ALA A 19 7.52 4.78 17.99
C ALA A 19 6.79 4.13 16.80
N LEU A 20 6.01 4.90 16.05
CA LEU A 20 5.31 4.38 14.86
C LEU A 20 6.30 4.10 13.72
N ILE A 21 7.30 4.97 13.54
CA ILE A 21 8.37 4.74 12.55
C ILE A 21 9.14 3.46 12.90
N ALA A 22 9.54 3.28 14.16
CA ALA A 22 10.25 2.08 14.61
C ALA A 22 9.43 0.81 14.38
N SER A 23 8.13 0.84 14.72
CA SER A 23 7.23 -0.30 14.45
C SER A 23 7.14 -0.62 12.96
N GLU A 24 7.07 0.38 12.08
CA GLU A 24 6.99 0.16 10.64
C GLU A 24 8.33 -0.33 10.06
N VAL A 25 9.47 0.14 10.60
CA VAL A 25 10.80 -0.40 10.26
C VAL A 25 10.87 -1.89 10.58
N ASP A 26 10.36 -2.33 11.73
CA ASP A 26 10.34 -3.74 12.10
C ASP A 26 9.48 -4.58 11.15
N VAL A 27 8.31 -4.06 10.75
CA VAL A 27 7.45 -4.69 9.73
C VAL A 27 8.20 -4.82 8.39
N LEU A 28 8.84 -3.75 7.92
CA LEU A 28 9.62 -3.76 6.67
C LEU A 28 10.80 -4.73 6.74
N ARG A 29 11.50 -4.81 7.88
CA ARG A 29 12.56 -5.80 8.10
C ARG A 29 12.00 -7.21 8.02
N GLN A 30 10.91 -7.51 8.70
CA GLN A 30 10.28 -8.84 8.65
C GLN A 30 9.85 -9.22 7.22
N GLN A 31 9.26 -8.28 6.47
CA GLN A 31 8.88 -8.50 5.07
C GLN A 31 10.10 -8.77 4.19
N ALA A 32 11.19 -8.02 4.37
CA ALA A 32 12.44 -8.26 3.64
C ALA A 32 13.00 -9.65 3.99
N MET A 33 13.04 -10.01 5.28
CA MET A 33 13.50 -11.31 5.75
C MET A 33 12.66 -12.46 5.19
N GLN A 34 11.34 -12.32 5.04
CA GLN A 34 10.49 -13.35 4.43
C GLN A 34 10.81 -13.53 2.94
N ARG A 35 11.13 -12.45 2.21
CA ARG A 35 11.52 -12.52 0.80
C ARG A 35 12.89 -13.16 0.62
N PHE A 36 13.86 -12.85 1.48
CA PHE A 36 15.21 -13.44 1.43
C PHE A 36 15.25 -14.87 2.02
N GLY A 37 14.50 -15.11 3.08
CA GLY A 37 14.51 -16.32 3.90
C GLY A 37 13.84 -17.53 3.27
N GLN A 38 13.19 -17.40 2.10
CA GLN A 38 12.73 -18.57 1.33
C GLN A 38 13.90 -19.45 0.86
N ASN A 39 15.13 -18.91 0.78
CA ASN A 39 16.31 -19.63 0.29
C ASN A 39 17.52 -19.61 1.25
N VAL A 40 17.40 -19.04 2.45
CA VAL A 40 18.55 -18.79 3.33
C VAL A 40 18.19 -19.01 4.80
N ASN A 41 19.09 -19.65 5.55
CA ASN A 41 18.88 -19.99 6.96
C ASN A 41 18.73 -18.70 7.80
N PRO A 42 17.63 -18.51 8.57
CA PRO A 42 17.39 -17.28 9.34
C PRO A 42 18.52 -16.89 10.30
N LYS A 43 19.30 -17.89 10.76
CA LYS A 43 20.46 -17.70 11.64
C LYS A 43 21.71 -17.18 10.94
N GLN A 44 21.72 -17.17 9.61
CA GLN A 44 22.83 -16.68 8.78
C GLN A 44 22.51 -15.36 8.09
N LEU A 45 21.28 -14.84 8.21
CA LEU A 45 20.96 -13.54 7.66
C LEU A 45 21.60 -12.44 8.52
N PRO A 46 22.39 -11.54 7.92
CA PRO A 46 22.85 -10.36 8.62
C PRO A 46 21.63 -9.53 9.03
N GLU A 47 21.68 -8.94 10.22
CA GLU A 47 20.67 -7.96 10.62
C GLU A 47 20.67 -6.81 9.62
N LEU A 48 19.54 -6.60 8.94
CA LEU A 48 19.37 -5.48 8.03
C LEU A 48 19.31 -4.18 8.84
N PRO A 49 20.20 -3.20 8.58
CA PRO A 49 20.21 -1.94 9.34
C PRO A 49 18.86 -1.21 9.24
N ALA A 50 18.39 -0.69 10.38
CA ALA A 50 17.14 0.08 10.45
C ALA A 50 17.14 1.29 9.50
N SER A 51 18.29 1.94 9.35
CA SER A 51 18.48 3.11 8.48
C SER A 51 18.13 2.85 7.01
N LEU A 52 18.16 1.58 6.55
CA LEU A 52 17.73 1.23 5.19
C LEU A 52 16.22 1.39 4.99
N PHE A 53 15.43 1.36 6.07
CA PHE A 53 13.97 1.37 6.02
C PHE A 53 13.36 2.63 6.63
N GLU A 54 14.13 3.46 7.34
CA GLU A 54 13.61 4.60 8.09
C GLU A 54 12.81 5.59 7.23
N GLU A 55 13.32 5.95 6.05
CA GLU A 55 12.62 6.88 5.14
C GLU A 55 11.31 6.28 4.62
N GLN A 56 11.38 5.03 4.13
CA GLN A 56 10.19 4.32 3.65
C GLN A 56 9.15 4.11 4.76
N ALA A 57 9.59 3.77 5.97
CA ALA A 57 8.74 3.62 7.14
C ALA A 57 8.05 4.93 7.49
N LYS A 58 8.81 6.04 7.50
CA LYS A 58 8.26 7.37 7.76
C LYS A 58 7.17 7.73 6.76
N ASP A 59 7.41 7.52 5.46
CA ASP A 59 6.43 7.81 4.41
C ASP A 59 5.19 6.94 4.56
N ARG A 60 5.34 5.64 4.81
CA ARG A 60 4.20 4.73 5.04
C ARG A 60 3.34 5.17 6.22
N VAL A 61 3.96 5.51 7.34
CA VAL A 61 3.21 5.98 8.52
C VAL A 61 2.50 7.30 8.21
N LYS A 62 3.17 8.27 7.57
CA LYS A 62 2.53 9.52 7.16
C LYS A 62 1.31 9.28 6.28
N VAL A 63 1.45 8.45 5.25
CA VAL A 63 0.36 8.10 4.34
C VAL A 63 -0.79 7.44 5.08
N GLY A 64 -0.50 6.47 5.95
CA GLY A 64 -1.51 5.79 6.76
C GLY A 64 -2.28 6.77 7.67
N LEU A 65 -1.60 7.74 8.28
CA LEU A 65 -2.25 8.77 9.10
C LEU A 65 -3.14 9.70 8.26
N LEU A 66 -2.65 10.17 7.11
CA LEU A 66 -3.40 11.06 6.22
C LEU A 66 -4.65 10.37 5.66
N LEU A 67 -4.50 9.14 5.15
CA LEU A 67 -5.63 8.35 4.64
C LEU A 67 -6.60 7.97 5.76
N GLY A 68 -6.09 7.65 6.96
CA GLY A 68 -6.92 7.43 8.15
C GLY A 68 -7.79 8.64 8.50
N GLU A 69 -7.24 9.85 8.42
CA GLU A 69 -8.02 11.08 8.65
C GLU A 69 -9.04 11.32 7.55
N ILE A 70 -8.72 11.03 6.28
CA ILE A 70 -9.68 11.10 5.16
C ILE A 70 -10.84 10.12 5.37
N ILE A 71 -10.54 8.87 5.73
CA ILE A 71 -11.55 7.84 6.04
C ILE A 71 -12.48 8.31 7.15
N LYS A 72 -11.90 8.84 8.23
CA LYS A 72 -12.65 9.32 9.39
C LYS A 72 -13.53 10.53 9.05
N THR A 73 -12.96 11.56 8.43
CA THR A 73 -13.66 12.81 8.10
C THR A 73 -14.79 12.62 7.10
N ASN A 74 -14.63 11.71 6.15
CA ASN A 74 -15.65 11.35 5.17
C ASN A 74 -16.55 10.20 5.64
N SER A 75 -16.35 9.68 6.87
CA SER A 75 -17.08 8.55 7.43
C SER A 75 -17.15 7.34 6.49
N LEU A 76 -16.03 7.06 5.81
CA LEU A 76 -15.96 5.99 4.82
C LEU A 76 -16.19 4.65 5.50
N LYS A 77 -17.04 3.84 4.87
CA LYS A 77 -17.29 2.46 5.27
C LYS A 77 -16.71 1.55 4.22
N VAL A 78 -16.23 0.39 4.67
CA VAL A 78 -15.74 -0.67 3.80
C VAL A 78 -16.82 -1.00 2.78
N ASP A 79 -16.49 -0.89 1.51
CA ASP A 79 -17.32 -1.44 0.44
C ASP A 79 -16.97 -2.92 0.22
N GLU A 80 -17.89 -3.80 0.58
CA GLU A 80 -17.72 -5.25 0.41
C GLU A 80 -17.58 -5.66 -1.06
N ALA A 81 -18.19 -4.91 -2.00
CA ALA A 81 -18.05 -5.17 -3.42
C ALA A 81 -16.61 -4.90 -3.87
N LYS A 82 -16.01 -3.80 -3.39
CA LYS A 82 -14.59 -3.48 -3.62
C LYS A 82 -13.67 -4.53 -3.00
N VAL A 83 -13.98 -5.02 -1.81
CA VAL A 83 -13.22 -6.12 -1.18
C VAL A 83 -13.25 -7.37 -2.04
N GLN A 84 -14.42 -7.75 -2.55
CA GLN A 84 -14.56 -8.91 -3.44
C GLN A 84 -13.79 -8.70 -4.75
N GLU A 85 -13.90 -7.51 -5.38
CA GLU A 85 -13.15 -7.15 -6.59
C GLU A 85 -11.63 -7.29 -6.38
N LEU A 86 -11.11 -6.80 -5.26
CA LEU A 86 -9.69 -6.91 -4.93
C LEU A 86 -9.25 -8.37 -4.76
N ILE A 87 -10.06 -9.19 -4.08
CA ILE A 87 -9.77 -10.63 -3.93
C ILE A 87 -9.80 -11.32 -5.30
N ASP A 88 -10.77 -10.99 -6.15
CA ASP A 88 -10.89 -11.59 -7.48
C ASP A 88 -9.71 -11.18 -8.39
N ASN A 89 -9.25 -9.93 -8.29
CA ASN A 89 -8.06 -9.46 -8.99
C ASN A 89 -6.81 -10.25 -8.55
N VAL A 90 -6.63 -10.46 -7.25
CA VAL A 90 -5.52 -11.29 -6.73
C VAL A 90 -5.66 -12.73 -7.23
N ALA A 91 -6.86 -13.30 -7.15
CA ALA A 91 -7.14 -14.68 -7.55
C ALA A 91 -6.94 -14.94 -9.04
N SER A 92 -7.18 -13.94 -9.89
CA SER A 92 -7.04 -14.05 -11.36
C SER A 92 -5.62 -14.36 -11.84
N ALA A 93 -4.61 -14.13 -10.99
CA ALA A 93 -3.21 -14.47 -11.29
C ALA A 93 -2.89 -15.96 -11.06
N TYR A 94 -3.83 -16.74 -10.52
CA TYR A 94 -3.63 -18.15 -10.17
C TYR A 94 -4.43 -19.08 -11.08
N GLU A 95 -3.99 -20.35 -11.15
CA GLU A 95 -4.62 -21.38 -11.99
C GLU A 95 -6.04 -21.74 -11.55
N ASP A 96 -6.30 -21.75 -10.24
CA ASP A 96 -7.64 -21.93 -9.66
C ASP A 96 -8.03 -20.70 -8.82
N PRO A 97 -8.67 -19.69 -9.44
CA PRO A 97 -9.13 -18.51 -8.73
C PRO A 97 -10.17 -18.80 -7.64
N ALA A 98 -10.99 -19.86 -7.81
CA ALA A 98 -12.08 -20.17 -6.89
C ALA A 98 -11.53 -20.65 -5.54
N GLU A 99 -10.48 -21.47 -5.55
CA GLU A 99 -9.79 -21.91 -4.34
C GLU A 99 -9.15 -20.72 -3.59
N VAL A 100 -8.53 -19.79 -4.33
CA VAL A 100 -7.94 -18.58 -3.73
C VAL A 100 -9.01 -17.70 -3.07
N VAL A 101 -10.14 -17.47 -3.73
CA VAL A 101 -11.26 -16.71 -3.15
C VAL A 101 -11.78 -17.38 -1.88
N ALA A 102 -11.93 -18.71 -1.89
CA ALA A 102 -12.38 -19.48 -0.73
C ALA A 102 -11.37 -19.39 0.43
N TYR A 103 -10.08 -19.43 0.12
CA TYR A 103 -9.01 -19.29 1.11
C TYR A 103 -9.06 -17.93 1.83
N TYR A 104 -9.22 -16.83 1.08
CA TYR A 104 -9.42 -15.52 1.69
C TYR A 104 -10.67 -15.50 2.56
N LYS A 105 -11.82 -15.95 2.05
CA LYS A 105 -13.10 -15.97 2.79
C LYS A 105 -13.04 -16.80 4.07
N GLY A 106 -12.28 -17.89 4.07
CA GLY A 106 -12.06 -18.75 5.25
C GLY A 106 -11.12 -18.15 6.31
N ASN A 107 -10.34 -17.13 5.95
CA ASN A 107 -9.33 -16.54 6.83
C ASN A 107 -9.71 -15.10 7.22
N LYS A 108 -10.10 -14.92 8.49
CA LYS A 108 -10.52 -13.62 9.04
C LYS A 108 -9.44 -12.55 8.96
N GLU A 109 -8.17 -12.91 9.17
CA GLU A 109 -7.07 -11.94 9.13
C GLU A 109 -6.83 -11.45 7.71
N LEU A 110 -6.84 -12.36 6.72
CA LEU A 110 -6.72 -12.00 5.31
C LEU A 110 -7.89 -11.16 4.83
N MET A 111 -9.12 -11.52 5.22
CA MET A 111 -10.29 -10.69 4.94
C MET A 111 -10.15 -9.30 5.55
N GLN A 112 -9.71 -9.18 6.80
CA GLN A 112 -9.51 -7.88 7.44
C GLN A 112 -8.43 -7.06 6.73
N SER A 113 -7.35 -7.70 6.28
CA SER A 113 -6.33 -7.05 5.47
C SER A 113 -6.93 -6.50 4.17
N MET A 114 -7.72 -7.29 3.44
CA MET A 114 -8.37 -6.83 2.20
C MET A 114 -9.39 -5.71 2.42
N ARG A 115 -10.12 -5.73 3.55
CA ARG A 115 -11.01 -4.64 3.96
C ARG A 115 -10.23 -3.33 4.18
N ASN A 116 -9.05 -3.41 4.79
CA ASN A 116 -8.19 -2.24 4.98
C ASN A 116 -7.68 -1.70 3.64
N VAL A 117 -7.29 -2.57 2.71
CA VAL A 117 -6.87 -2.16 1.36
C VAL A 117 -8.02 -1.51 0.60
N ALA A 118 -9.23 -2.08 0.66
CA ALA A 118 -10.42 -1.49 0.04
C ALA A 118 -10.70 -0.08 0.57
N LEU A 119 -10.66 0.11 1.90
CA LEU A 119 -10.82 1.43 2.52
C LEU A 119 -9.75 2.42 2.08
N GLU A 120 -8.50 1.97 1.95
CA GLU A 120 -7.40 2.81 1.45
C GLU A 120 -7.68 3.29 0.02
N GLU A 121 -8.12 2.39 -0.86
CA GLU A 121 -8.46 2.75 -2.24
C GLU A 121 -9.65 3.71 -2.30
N GLN A 122 -10.70 3.45 -1.52
CA GLN A 122 -11.85 4.35 -1.41
C GLN A 122 -11.41 5.76 -0.92
N ALA A 123 -10.49 5.84 0.04
CA ALA A 123 -9.96 7.13 0.50
C ALA A 123 -9.19 7.87 -0.60
N ILE A 124 -8.43 7.14 -1.42
CA ILE A 124 -7.70 7.71 -2.56
C ILE A 124 -8.66 8.18 -3.65
N GLU A 125 -9.73 7.45 -3.91
CA GLU A 125 -10.81 7.84 -4.84
C GLU A 125 -11.48 9.14 -4.39
N VAL A 126 -11.72 9.33 -3.09
CA VAL A 126 -12.23 10.60 -2.53
C VAL A 126 -11.26 11.75 -2.81
N VAL A 127 -9.96 11.55 -2.60
CA VAL A 127 -8.96 12.59 -2.90
C VAL A 127 -8.94 12.91 -4.39
N LEU A 128 -9.01 11.89 -5.25
CA LEU A 128 -9.06 12.08 -6.71
C LEU A 128 -10.30 12.84 -7.16
N ALA A 129 -11.47 12.55 -6.57
CA ALA A 129 -12.71 13.25 -6.90
C ALA A 129 -12.67 14.73 -6.52
N ALA A 130 -11.91 15.09 -5.47
CA ALA A 130 -11.70 16.48 -5.08
C ALA A 130 -10.52 17.16 -5.81
N ALA A 131 -9.65 16.38 -6.45
CA ALA A 131 -8.47 16.88 -7.15
C ALA A 131 -8.81 17.34 -8.58
N LYS A 132 -8.03 18.30 -9.09
CA LYS A 132 -8.09 18.67 -10.50
C LYS A 132 -7.38 17.61 -11.34
N VAL A 133 -8.14 16.70 -11.93
CA VAL A 133 -7.63 15.68 -12.85
C VAL A 133 -7.64 16.23 -14.29
N THR A 134 -6.51 16.11 -14.98
CA THR A 134 -6.38 16.48 -16.39
C THR A 134 -5.86 15.28 -17.18
N GLU A 135 -6.58 14.89 -18.22
CA GLU A 135 -6.11 13.87 -19.15
C GLU A 135 -5.07 14.49 -20.09
N GLN A 136 -3.92 13.83 -20.22
CA GLN A 136 -2.87 14.22 -21.15
C GLN A 136 -2.62 13.06 -22.11
N ALA A 137 -2.74 13.34 -23.41
CA ALA A 137 -2.31 12.40 -24.43
C ALA A 137 -0.79 12.25 -24.34
N ALA A 138 -0.32 11.00 -24.18
CA ALA A 138 1.09 10.66 -24.15
C ALA A 138 1.37 9.57 -25.18
N ALA A 139 2.54 9.63 -25.82
CA ALA A 139 2.96 8.59 -26.75
C ALA A 139 3.39 7.33 -25.98
N PHE A 140 3.22 6.16 -26.59
CA PHE A 140 3.65 4.88 -25.98
C PHE A 140 5.13 4.91 -25.56
N ASP A 141 6.00 5.49 -26.39
CA ASP A 141 7.43 5.63 -26.10
C ASP A 141 7.72 6.49 -24.85
N GLU A 142 6.89 7.50 -24.56
CA GLU A 142 7.03 8.37 -23.38
C GLU A 142 6.63 7.64 -22.10
N ILE A 143 5.65 6.73 -22.19
CA ILE A 143 5.18 5.92 -21.07
C ILE A 143 6.14 4.77 -20.79
N MET A 144 6.68 4.13 -21.84
CA MET A 144 7.59 2.98 -21.72
C MET A 144 9.02 3.36 -21.41
N ASN A 145 9.47 4.54 -21.85
CA ASN A 145 10.73 5.13 -21.43
C ASN A 145 10.45 6.40 -20.61
N PRO A 146 10.06 6.27 -19.34
CA PRO A 146 10.09 7.37 -18.41
C PRO A 146 11.55 7.72 -18.18
N LYS A 147 12.18 8.41 -19.14
CA LYS A 147 13.47 9.06 -18.93
C LYS A 147 13.28 9.89 -17.68
N ALA A 148 14.17 9.72 -16.70
CA ALA A 148 14.29 10.61 -15.55
C ALA A 148 14.15 12.04 -16.08
N ALA A 149 13.01 12.66 -15.80
CA ALA A 149 12.78 14.05 -16.15
C ALA A 149 13.84 14.83 -15.36
N ASN A 150 14.73 15.51 -16.11
CA ASN A 150 15.81 16.33 -15.57
C ASN A 150 15.31 17.32 -14.52
#